data_AF-A0A2V9F600-F1
#
_entry.id   AF-A0A2V9F600-F1
#
_cell.length_a   1.000
_cell.length_b   1.000
_cell.length_c   1.000
_cell.angle_alpha   90.00
_cell.angle_beta   90.00
_cell.angle_gamma   90.00
#
_symmetry.space_group_name_H-M   'P 1'
#
loop_
_entity.id
_entity.type
_entity.pdbx_description
1 polymer ?
#
loop_
_entity_poly.entity_id
_entity_poly.type
_entity_poly.pdbx_seq_one_letter_code
_entity_poly.pdbx_strand_id
1 'polypeptide(L)' 'MRVLGFDGPFSGARHQFLIQNENRLTIPSNEEYSVPQLRMMLREAGFILGRDISLEEWERL' A
#
# COMPACT_ATOMS: atom_id res chain seq x y z
N MET A 1 -4.98 4.54 -2.82
CA MET A 1 -3.81 3.82 -3.42
C MET A 1 -3.78 3.79 -4.94
N ARG A 2 -4.92 3.68 -5.66
CA ARG A 2 -4.93 3.71 -7.14
C ARG A 2 -4.30 4.96 -7.76
N VAL A 3 -4.45 6.11 -7.07
CA VAL A 3 -3.82 7.39 -7.46
C VAL A 3 -2.28 7.28 -7.55
N LEU A 4 -1.68 6.36 -6.79
CA LEU A 4 -0.24 6.08 -6.82
C LEU A 4 0.15 5.02 -7.88
N GLY A 5 -0.79 4.55 -8.71
CA GLY A 5 -0.52 3.56 -9.75
C GLY A 5 -0.49 2.11 -9.25
N PHE A 6 -1.17 1.81 -8.13
CA PHE A 6 -1.40 0.43 -7.68
C PHE A 6 -2.71 -0.13 -8.23
N ASP A 7 -2.67 -1.36 -8.75
CA ASP A 7 -3.82 -2.13 -9.19
C ASP A 7 -4.39 -3.02 -8.09
N GLY A 8 -5.70 -3.32 -8.18
CA GLY A 8 -6.44 -4.16 -7.22
C GLY A 8 -7.50 -3.42 -6.39
N PRO A 9 -7.83 -3.92 -5.18
CA PRO A 9 -7.23 -5.08 -4.50
C PRO A 9 -7.56 -6.42 -5.17
N PHE A 10 -6.58 -7.33 -5.16
CA PHE A 10 -6.74 -8.72 -5.54
C PHE A 10 -6.85 -9.60 -4.29
N SER A 11 -7.64 -10.66 -4.37
CA SER A 11 -7.81 -11.60 -3.26
C SER A 11 -6.79 -12.74 -3.34
N GLY A 12 -5.96 -12.87 -2.30
CA GLY A 12 -5.17 -14.07 -2.04
C GLY A 12 -5.90 -15.05 -1.11
N ALA A 13 -5.25 -16.17 -0.78
CA ALA A 13 -5.85 -17.20 0.09
C ALA A 13 -6.05 -16.74 1.55
N ARG A 14 -5.33 -15.70 2.01
CA ARG A 14 -5.40 -15.17 3.39
C ARG A 14 -5.57 -13.66 3.46
N HIS A 15 -4.92 -12.93 2.56
CA HIS A 15 -4.92 -11.46 2.57
C HIS A 15 -5.19 -10.93 1.18
N GLN A 16 -5.76 -9.73 1.12
CA GLN A 16 -5.79 -8.95 -0.12
C GLN A 16 -4.41 -8.36 -0.40
N PHE A 17 -4.15 -8.01 -1.65
CA PHE A 17 -2.92 -7.34 -2.04
C PHE A 17 -3.14 -6.41 -3.22
N LEU A 18 -2.26 -5.41 -3.34
CA LEU A 18 -2.15 -4.51 -4.49
C LEU A 18 -0.94 -4.91 -5.35
N ILE A 19 -0.99 -4.61 -6.64
CA ILE A 19 0.13 -4.82 -7.58
C ILE A 19 0.63 -3.47 -8.10
N GLN A 20 1.94 -3.31 -8.20
CA GLN A 20 2.55 -2.27 -9.00
C GLN A 20 3.72 -2.89 -9.78
N ASN A 21 3.63 -2.87 -11.11
CA ASN A 21 4.56 -3.58 -11.99
C ASN A 21 4.67 -5.07 -11.57
N GLU A 22 5.85 -5.51 -11.15
CA GLU A 22 6.12 -6.88 -10.70
C GLU A 22 6.06 -7.04 -9.17
N ASN A 23 5.84 -5.94 -8.44
CA ASN A 23 5.82 -5.90 -6.98
C ASN A 23 4.40 -6.06 -6.42
N ARG A 24 4.31 -6.61 -5.20
CA ARG A 24 3.06 -6.78 -4.47
C ARG A 24 3.14 -6.10 -3.12
N LEU A 25 2.09 -5.36 -2.77
CA LEU A 25 1.88 -4.79 -1.44
C LEU A 25 0.74 -5.52 -0.74
N THR A 26 1.01 -6.17 0.39
CA THR A 26 -0.03 -6.90 1.14
C THR A 26 -0.92 -5.93 1.90
N ILE A 27 -2.24 -6.17 1.88
CA ILE A 27 -3.23 -5.45 2.68
C ILE A 27 -3.60 -6.33 3.88
N PRO A 28 -3.24 -5.95 5.11
CA PRO A 28 -3.67 -6.64 6.31
C PRO A 28 -5.20 -6.61 6.43
N SER A 29 -5.81 -7.70 6.90
CA SER A 29 -7.27 -7.83 7.01
C SER A 29 -7.88 -7.14 8.23
N ASN A 30 -7.10 -6.43 9.04
CA ASN A 30 -7.59 -5.71 10.21
C ASN A 30 -8.37 -4.47 9.77
N GLU A 31 -9.45 -4.13 10.47
CA GLU A 31 -10.25 -2.93 10.20
C GLU A 31 -9.48 -1.64 10.54
N GLU A 32 -8.65 -1.69 11.58
CA GLU A 32 -7.81 -0.57 12.01
C GLU A 32 -6.34 -0.97 12.04
N TYR A 33 -5.47 -0.01 11.70
CA TYR A 33 -4.02 -0.18 11.76
C TYR A 33 -3.43 0.70 12.85
N SER A 34 -2.51 0.14 13.60
CA SER A 34 -1.67 0.92 14.50
C SER A 34 -0.80 1.91 13.69
N VAL A 35 -0.45 3.06 14.29
CA VAL A 35 0.45 4.04 13.65
C VAL A 35 1.77 3.41 13.18
N PRO A 36 2.44 2.52 13.95
CA PRO A 36 3.64 1.82 13.48
C PRO A 36 3.38 0.93 12.25
N GLN A 37 2.25 0.21 12.21
CA GLN A 37 1.90 -0.65 11.08
C GLN A 37 1.63 0.17 9.81
N LEU A 38 0.87 1.26 9.94
CA LEU A 38 0.63 2.16 8.81
C LEU A 38 1.95 2.74 8.27
N ARG A 39 2.86 3.16 9.17
CA ARG A 39 4.18 3.67 8.78
C ARG A 39 5.01 2.61 8.04
N MET A 40 4.94 1.35 8.45
CA MET A 40 5.61 0.25 7.77
C MET A 40 5.05 0.06 6.36
N MET A 41 3.72 0.03 6.21
CA MET A 41 3.06 -0.12 4.91
C MET A 41 3.39 1.04 3.96
N LEU A 42 3.43 2.28 4.47
CA LEU A 42 3.81 3.45 3.66
C LEU A 42 5.26 3.39 3.19
N ARG A 43 6.18 2.91 4.03
CA ARG A 43 7.58 2.68 3.64
C ARG A 43 7.68 1.62 2.55
N GLU A 44 7.00 0.48 2.72
CA GLU A 44 6.98 -0.59 1.73
C GLU A 44 6.42 -0.10 0.39
N ALA A 45 5.31 0.64 0.42
CA ALA A 45 4.74 1.27 -0.77
C ALA A 45 5.73 2.23 -1.43
N GLY A 46 6.45 3.05 -0.64
CA GLY A 46 7.48 3.95 -1.15
C GLY A 46 8.67 3.22 -1.79
N PHE A 47 9.11 2.10 -1.20
CA PHE A 47 10.13 1.24 -1.80
C PHE A 47 9.68 0.66 -3.14
N ILE A 48 8.43 0.20 -3.23
CA ILE A 48 7.84 -0.33 -4.47
C ILE A 48 7.77 0.76 -5.55
N LEU A 49 7.41 1.99 -5.16
CA LEU A 49 7.37 3.17 -6.02
C LEU A 49 8.75 3.71 -6.41
N GLY A 50 9.82 3.29 -5.72
CA GLY A 50 11.16 3.87 -5.86
C GLY A 50 11.30 5.31 -5.34
N ARG A 51 10.35 5.78 -4.52
CA ARG A 51 10.32 7.11 -3.90
C ARG A 51 9.42 7.16 -2.68
N ASP A 52 9.66 8.10 -1.78
CA ASP A 52 8.73 8.35 -0.68
C ASP A 52 7.38 8.89 -1.18
N ILE A 53 6.32 8.58 -0.43
CA ILE A 53 4.97 9.15 -0.63
C ILE A 53 4.93 10.49 0.08
N SER A 54 4.59 11.56 -0.66
CA SER A 54 4.49 12.89 -0.06
C SER A 54 3.21 13.02 0.77
N LEU A 55 3.18 14.01 1.67
CA LEU A 55 1.96 14.31 2.44
C LEU A 55 0.79 14.68 1.52
N GLU A 56 1.05 15.46 0.47
CA GLU A 56 0.01 15.86 -0.47
C GLU A 56 -0.59 14.66 -1.21
N GLU A 57 0.24 13.69 -1.60
CA GLU A 57 -0.24 12.46 -2.24
C GLU A 57 -1.08 11.63 -1.28
N TRP A 58 -0.64 11.53 -0.02
CA TRP A 58 -1.36 10.83 1.04
C TRP A 58 -2.74 11.45 1.30
N GLU A 59 -2.84 12.77 1.35
CA GLU A 59 -4.11 13.49 1.53
C GLU A 59 -5.10 13.31 0.38
N ARG A 60 -4.62 12.87 -0.79
CA ARG A 60 -5.43 12.62 -2.00
C ARG A 60 -5.79 11.14 -2.21
N LEU A 61 -5.36 10.23 -1.32
CA LEU A 61 -5.54 8.77 -1.48
C LEU A 61 -6.96 8.25 -1.26
#